data_AF-A0A2S1T0T2-F1
#
_entry.id   AF-A0A2S1T0T2-F1
#
_cell.length_a   1.000
_cell.length_b   1.000
_cell.length_c   1.000
_cell.angle_alpha   90.00
_cell.angle_beta   90.00
_cell.angle_gamma   90.00
#
_symmetry.space_group_name_H-M   'P 1'
#
loop_
_entity.id
_entity.type
_entity.pdbx_description
1 polymer ?
#
loop_
_entity_poly.entity_id
_entity_poly.type
_entity_poly.pdbx_seq_one_letter_code
_entity_poly.pdbx_strand_id
1 'polypeptide(L)'
;MNLREQHRAVAAYALGVLDPADAFRFEEHLSECGLCALRLSDFAPVASALGALAGPGRPDEPPAPRLLERLLHEVAARRRRGSRRRLRLVAAAAALVVTLPAMAVSLLPGKAGPAEGGPDERIAATDGATGVYGAVDLRSKGWGTAVALRMAKLPGPRTCRLVAVGRDGREYPVTSWSVPPGGYGTGTPGTQDELDMEVGTALQRDEIGHFEVRTESGEHLVSLDRRASAPDGSALRPRTVT
;
A
#
# COMPACT_ATOMS: atom_id res chain seq x y z
N MET A 1 18.79 16.37 -24.03
CA MET A 1 18.62 15.01 -24.59
C MET A 1 17.15 14.64 -24.46
N ASN A 2 16.52 14.16 -25.53
CA ASN A 2 15.08 13.87 -25.56
C ASN A 2 14.75 12.63 -24.70
N LEU A 3 13.58 12.55 -24.06
CA LEU A 3 13.16 11.40 -23.23
C LEU A 3 13.19 10.06 -24.01
N ARG A 4 12.88 10.13 -25.31
CA ARG A 4 12.97 8.97 -26.23
C ARG A 4 14.41 8.55 -26.55
N GLU A 5 15.36 9.47 -26.51
CA GLU A 5 16.80 9.18 -26.69
C GLU A 5 17.37 8.51 -25.43
N GLN A 6 16.96 8.97 -24.24
CA GLN A 6 17.36 8.38 -22.96
C GLN A 6 16.90 6.92 -22.83
N HIS A 7 15.66 6.59 -23.24
CA HIS A 7 15.17 5.20 -23.22
C HIS A 7 15.82 4.29 -24.28
N ARG A 8 16.41 4.85 -25.34
CA ARG A 8 17.17 4.09 -26.35
C ARG A 8 18.60 3.80 -25.91
N ALA A 9 19.14 4.58 -24.98
CA ALA A 9 20.49 4.40 -24.44
C ALA A 9 20.66 3.12 -23.60
N VAL A 10 19.56 2.52 -23.11
CA VAL A 10 19.57 1.30 -22.27
C VAL A 10 20.38 0.16 -22.92
N ALA A 11 20.21 -0.08 -24.22
CA ALA A 11 20.91 -1.16 -24.92
C ALA A 11 22.42 -0.87 -25.06
N ALA A 12 22.78 0.37 -25.38
CA ALA A 12 24.17 0.77 -25.51
C ALA A 12 24.89 0.79 -24.14
N TYR A 13 24.17 1.13 -23.07
CA TYR A 13 24.64 1.02 -21.69
C TYR A 13 24.86 -0.45 -21.29
N ALA A 14 23.88 -1.32 -21.58
CA ALA A 14 23.97 -2.76 -21.31
C ALA A 14 25.15 -3.44 -22.02
N LEU A 15 25.48 -2.99 -23.23
CA LEU A 15 26.60 -3.50 -24.02
C LEU A 15 27.95 -2.82 -23.69
N GLY A 16 27.96 -1.85 -22.77
CA GLY A 16 29.18 -1.13 -22.37
C GLY A 16 29.80 -0.30 -23.49
N VAL A 17 28.97 0.26 -24.39
CA VAL A 17 29.41 1.05 -25.55
C VAL A 17 29.27 2.56 -25.31
N LEU A 18 28.60 2.97 -24.23
CA LEU A 18 28.56 4.38 -23.82
C LEU A 18 29.92 4.86 -23.34
N ASP A 19 30.24 6.11 -23.65
CA ASP A 19 31.37 6.78 -23.01
C ASP A 19 31.08 7.05 -21.52
N PRO A 20 32.11 7.30 -20.71
CA PRO A 20 31.95 7.47 -19.27
C PRO A 20 31.02 8.63 -18.85
N ALA A 21 30.96 9.72 -19.62
CA ALA A 21 30.13 10.87 -19.28
C ALA A 21 28.65 10.58 -19.56
N ASP A 22 28.37 9.87 -20.65
CA ASP A 22 27.01 9.45 -20.99
C ASP A 22 26.50 8.30 -20.12
N ALA A 23 27.39 7.39 -19.69
CA ALA A 23 27.06 6.34 -18.72
C ALA A 23 26.61 6.94 -17.38
N PHE A 24 27.34 7.94 -16.87
CA PHE A 24 26.99 8.62 -15.61
C PHE A 24 25.63 9.32 -15.68
N ARG A 25 25.35 10.04 -16.76
CA ARG A 25 24.04 10.70 -16.98
C ARG A 25 22.90 9.68 -17.08
N PHE A 26 23.18 8.51 -17.67
CA PHE A 26 22.19 7.44 -17.77
C PHE A 26 21.94 6.77 -16.41
N GLU A 27 22.96 6.59 -15.57
CA GLU A 27 22.83 6.07 -14.20
C GLU A 27 21.95 6.96 -13.32
N GLU A 28 22.08 8.29 -13.44
CA GLU A 28 21.21 9.25 -12.75
C GLU A 28 19.74 9.03 -13.13
N HIS A 29 19.43 8.95 -14.43
CA HIS A 29 18.08 8.66 -14.92
C HIS A 29 17.58 7.26 -14.49
N LEU A 30 18.46 6.27 -14.47
CA LEU A 30 18.13 4.90 -14.09
C LEU A 30 17.68 4.80 -12.63
N SER A 31 18.17 5.69 -11.76
CA SER A 31 17.75 5.75 -10.35
C SER A 31 16.30 6.24 -10.17
N GLU A 32 15.75 6.94 -11.17
CA GLU A 32 14.41 7.56 -11.10
C GLU A 32 13.38 6.88 -12.01
N CYS A 33 13.78 6.01 -12.94
CA CYS A 33 12.91 5.41 -13.95
C CYS A 33 12.88 3.87 -13.89
N GLY A 34 11.80 3.31 -13.32
CA GLY A 34 11.60 1.86 -13.22
C GLY A 34 11.47 1.12 -14.57
N LEU A 35 10.99 1.80 -15.62
CA LEU A 35 10.87 1.21 -16.97
C LEU A 35 12.25 0.94 -17.58
N CYS A 36 13.22 1.85 -17.37
CA CYS A 36 14.59 1.68 -17.83
C CYS A 36 15.29 0.54 -17.07
N ALA A 37 15.01 0.37 -15.77
CA ALA A 37 15.55 -0.71 -14.96
C ALA A 37 15.04 -2.10 -15.42
N LEU A 38 13.74 -2.21 -15.72
CA LEU A 38 13.15 -3.42 -16.27
C LEU A 38 13.76 -3.76 -17.65
N ARG A 39 13.81 -2.78 -18.55
CA ARG A 39 14.38 -2.96 -19.89
C ARG A 39 15.87 -3.29 -19.89
N LEU A 40 16.63 -2.81 -18.89
CA LEU A 40 18.04 -3.18 -18.72
C LEU A 40 18.20 -4.68 -18.42
N SER A 41 17.30 -5.25 -17.60
CA SER A 41 17.34 -6.68 -17.26
C SER A 41 17.07 -7.59 -18.47
N ASP A 42 16.24 -7.14 -19.42
CA ASP A 42 15.94 -7.87 -20.67
C ASP A 42 17.18 -8.04 -21.56
N PHE A 43 18.18 -7.16 -21.44
CA PHE A 43 19.41 -7.22 -22.22
C PHE A 43 20.51 -8.10 -21.60
N ALA A 44 20.36 -8.56 -20.36
CA ALA A 44 21.37 -9.39 -19.69
C ALA A 44 21.68 -10.70 -20.45
N PRO A 45 20.69 -11.45 -20.99
CA PRO A 45 20.97 -12.63 -21.80
C PRO A 45 21.71 -12.32 -23.11
N VAL A 46 21.38 -11.19 -23.74
CA VAL A 46 22.00 -10.75 -25.00
C VAL A 46 23.46 -10.33 -24.78
N ALA A 47 23.72 -9.54 -23.74
CA ALA A 47 25.08 -9.15 -23.37
C ALA A 47 25.96 -10.37 -23.02
N SER A 48 25.41 -11.35 -22.31
CA SER A 48 26.08 -12.62 -22.00
C SER A 48 26.41 -13.43 -23.25
N ALA A 49 25.45 -13.60 -24.17
CA ALA A 49 25.66 -14.31 -25.42
C ALA A 49 26.71 -13.64 -26.32
N LEU A 50 26.69 -12.30 -26.39
CA LEU A 50 27.69 -11.54 -27.14
C LEU A 50 29.07 -11.60 -26.48
N GLY A 51 29.14 -11.57 -25.13
CA GLY A 51 30.39 -11.73 -24.39
C GLY A 51 31.03 -13.09 -24.62
N ALA A 52 30.24 -14.17 -24.74
CA ALA A 52 30.73 -15.50 -25.08
C ALA A 52 31.31 -15.58 -26.52
N LEU A 53 30.81 -14.75 -27.44
CA LEU A 53 31.24 -14.72 -28.85
C LEU A 53 32.41 -13.76 -29.11
N ALA A 54 32.60 -12.74 -28.27
CA ALA A 54 33.61 -11.69 -28.47
C ALA A 54 35.07 -12.18 -28.32
N GLY A 55 35.30 -13.40 -27.84
CA GLY A 55 36.63 -13.97 -27.62
C GLY A 55 37.45 -13.22 -26.55
N PRO A 56 38.63 -13.72 -26.15
CA PRO A 56 39.45 -13.14 -25.08
C PRO A 56 40.16 -11.82 -25.45
N GLY A 57 39.56 -10.99 -26.30
CA GLY A 57 40.17 -9.80 -26.91
C GLY A 57 39.95 -8.46 -26.19
N ARG A 58 39.25 -8.43 -25.06
CA ARG A 58 39.28 -7.30 -24.12
C ARG A 58 40.16 -7.69 -22.94
N PRO A 59 41.03 -6.80 -22.41
CA PRO A 59 41.74 -7.08 -21.17
C PRO A 59 40.77 -6.95 -19.99
N ASP A 60 39.74 -7.77 -19.95
CA ASP A 60 39.16 -8.25 -18.71
C ASP A 60 39.87 -9.57 -18.40
N GLU A 61 41.16 -9.46 -18.08
CA GLU A 61 41.78 -10.48 -17.23
C GLU A 61 40.82 -10.63 -16.04
N PRO A 62 40.21 -11.82 -15.83
CA PRO A 62 39.33 -12.02 -14.70
C PRO A 62 40.09 -11.53 -13.48
N PRO A 63 39.56 -10.56 -12.69
CA PRO A 63 40.28 -10.05 -11.55
C PRO A 63 40.70 -11.25 -10.73
N ALA A 64 42.01 -11.39 -10.50
CA ALA A 64 42.61 -12.59 -9.93
C ALA A 64 41.67 -13.15 -8.85
N PRO A 65 41.33 -14.45 -8.80
CA PRO A 65 40.21 -14.98 -8.03
C PRO A 65 40.12 -14.46 -6.59
N ARG A 66 41.28 -14.18 -5.99
CA ARG A 66 41.44 -13.53 -4.68
C ARG A 66 40.86 -12.11 -4.57
N LEU A 67 40.92 -11.28 -5.61
CA LEU A 67 40.35 -9.93 -5.63
C LEU A 67 38.82 -9.98 -5.69
N LEU A 68 38.24 -10.86 -6.51
CA LEU A 68 36.78 -11.09 -6.55
C LEU A 68 36.29 -11.66 -5.21
N GLU A 69 36.95 -12.70 -4.70
CA GLU A 69 36.65 -13.26 -3.37
C GLU A 69 36.78 -12.22 -2.28
N ARG A 70 37.81 -11.36 -2.32
CA ARG A 70 38.02 -10.29 -1.34
C ARG A 70 36.92 -9.23 -1.43
N LEU A 71 36.48 -8.84 -2.62
CA LEU A 71 35.39 -7.87 -2.80
C LEU A 71 34.05 -8.45 -2.37
N LEU A 72 33.74 -9.69 -2.74
CA LEU A 72 32.53 -10.39 -2.27
C LEU A 72 32.56 -10.58 -0.75
N HIS A 73 33.73 -10.89 -0.18
CA HIS A 73 33.91 -10.99 1.26
C HIS A 73 33.78 -9.63 1.96
N GLU A 74 34.31 -8.55 1.38
CA GLU A 74 34.19 -7.18 1.88
C GLU A 74 32.72 -6.74 1.85
N VAL A 75 31.99 -6.97 0.75
CA VAL A 75 30.55 -6.68 0.62
C VAL A 75 29.74 -7.51 1.61
N ALA A 76 30.01 -8.82 1.72
CA ALA A 76 29.35 -9.69 2.69
C ALA A 76 29.67 -9.30 4.14
N ALA A 77 30.91 -8.90 4.44
CA ALA A 77 31.31 -8.40 5.76
C ALA A 77 30.65 -7.05 6.07
N ARG A 78 30.54 -6.14 5.09
CA ARG A 78 29.84 -4.85 5.23
C ARG A 78 28.35 -5.05 5.45
N ARG A 79 27.72 -5.99 4.72
CA ARG A 79 26.32 -6.40 4.92
C ARG A 79 26.10 -7.05 6.28
N ARG A 80 27.03 -7.91 6.74
CA ARG A 80 27.02 -8.50 8.09
C ARG A 80 27.23 -7.47 9.19
N ARG A 81 28.12 -6.48 9.01
CA ARG A 81 28.33 -5.37 9.97
C ARG A 81 27.10 -4.46 10.05
N GLY A 82 26.47 -4.15 8.91
CA GLY A 82 25.21 -3.40 8.84
C GLY A 82 24.04 -4.16 9.47
N SER A 83 23.91 -5.46 9.19
CA SER A 83 22.93 -6.35 9.81
C SER A 83 23.17 -6.50 11.31
N ARG A 84 24.41 -6.67 11.77
CA ARG A 84 24.75 -6.70 13.20
C ARG A 84 24.53 -5.36 13.90
N ARG A 85 24.75 -4.22 13.25
CA ARG A 85 24.37 -2.90 13.78
C ARG A 85 22.84 -2.78 13.91
N ARG A 86 22.10 -3.20 12.88
CA ARG A 86 20.62 -3.24 12.92
C ARG A 86 20.11 -4.20 13.99
N LEU A 87 20.70 -5.39 14.13
CA LEU A 87 20.38 -6.37 15.18
C LEU A 87 20.76 -5.86 16.58
N ARG A 88 21.88 -5.12 16.73
CA ARG A 88 22.25 -4.46 18.00
C ARG A 88 21.31 -3.31 18.34
N LEU A 89 20.84 -2.55 17.35
CA LEU A 89 19.83 -1.51 17.54
C LEU A 89 18.46 -2.11 17.87
N VAL A 90 18.09 -3.22 17.22
CA VAL A 90 16.88 -3.99 17.52
C VAL A 90 16.97 -4.65 18.90
N ALA A 91 18.12 -5.20 19.29
CA ALA A 91 18.34 -5.75 20.62
C ALA A 91 18.39 -4.66 21.71
N ALA A 92 18.95 -3.48 21.42
CA ALA A 92 18.89 -2.33 22.32
C ALA A 92 17.45 -1.79 22.47
N ALA A 93 16.68 -1.76 21.38
CA ALA A 93 15.26 -1.44 21.41
C ALA A 93 14.44 -2.49 22.20
N ALA A 94 14.73 -3.79 22.01
CA ALA A 94 14.10 -4.87 22.76
C ALA A 94 14.47 -4.84 24.25
N ALA A 95 15.72 -4.51 24.60
CA ALA A 95 16.13 -4.31 25.99
C ALA A 95 15.45 -3.09 26.63
N LEU A 96 15.26 -2.00 25.88
CA LEU A 96 14.46 -0.84 26.33
C LEU A 96 12.99 -1.26 26.59
N VAL A 97 12.39 -2.04 25.69
CA VAL A 97 11.02 -2.54 25.80
C VAL A 97 10.83 -3.49 27.00
N VAL A 98 11.86 -4.22 27.42
CA VAL A 98 11.79 -5.16 28.56
C VAL A 98 12.19 -4.52 29.89
N THR A 99 13.05 -3.49 29.90
CA THR A 99 13.52 -2.86 31.15
C THR A 99 12.70 -1.63 31.58
N LEU A 100 12.10 -0.89 30.64
CA LEU A 100 11.19 0.22 30.97
C LEU A 100 9.89 -0.19 31.70
N PRO A 101 9.25 -1.35 31.44
CA PRO A 101 8.05 -1.74 32.18
C PRO A 101 8.35 -2.09 33.64
N ALA A 102 9.54 -2.63 33.94
CA ALA A 102 9.85 -3.09 35.29
C ALA A 102 10.01 -1.95 36.31
N MET A 103 10.46 -0.77 35.88
CA MET A 103 10.54 0.43 36.72
C MET A 103 9.25 1.26 36.73
N ALA A 104 8.41 1.18 35.68
CA ALA A 104 7.14 1.92 35.62
C ALA A 104 6.01 1.26 36.43
N VAL A 105 6.10 -0.04 36.72
CA VAL A 105 5.05 -0.81 37.42
C VAL A 105 4.88 -0.43 38.90
N SER A 106 5.86 0.23 39.55
CA SER A 106 5.75 0.57 40.98
C SER A 106 5.06 1.91 41.28
N LEU A 107 4.73 2.75 40.29
CA LEU A 107 4.24 4.12 40.54
C LEU A 107 2.93 4.51 39.84
N LEU A 108 2.29 3.63 39.07
CA LEU A 108 1.08 3.96 38.31
C LEU A 108 -0.10 3.06 38.72
N PRO A 109 -1.19 3.62 39.27
CA PRO A 109 -2.38 2.84 39.56
C PRO A 109 -3.09 2.49 38.24
N GLY A 110 -3.06 1.19 37.93
CA GLY A 110 -3.95 0.40 37.06
C GLY A 110 -4.80 1.07 35.97
N LYS A 111 -4.74 0.51 34.75
CA LYS A 111 -5.76 -0.38 34.15
C LYS A 111 -5.31 -0.73 32.72
N ALA A 112 -5.45 -2.01 32.35
CA ALA A 112 -5.42 -2.42 30.95
C ALA A 112 -6.65 -1.87 30.20
N GLY A 113 -6.45 -1.34 28.99
CA GLY A 113 -7.50 -0.86 28.09
C GLY A 113 -7.03 -0.84 26.63
N PRO A 114 -7.96 -0.87 25.63
CA PRO A 114 -7.66 -1.02 24.20
C PRO A 114 -6.96 0.23 23.64
N ALA A 115 -6.23 0.05 22.54
CA ALA A 115 -5.52 1.12 21.81
C ALA A 115 -6.39 2.38 21.68
N GLU A 116 -5.86 3.50 22.17
CA GLU A 116 -6.52 4.80 22.15
C GLU A 116 -6.83 5.26 20.72
N GLY A 117 -8.09 5.61 20.48
CA GLY A 117 -8.57 6.27 19.25
C GLY A 117 -9.37 5.35 18.32
N GLY A 118 -10.70 5.31 18.51
CA GLY A 118 -11.64 4.75 17.53
C GLY A 118 -11.61 5.51 16.19
N PRO A 119 -12.34 5.05 15.16
CA PRO A 119 -12.39 5.77 13.89
C PRO A 119 -13.04 7.15 14.08
N ASP A 120 -12.54 8.18 13.39
CA ASP A 120 -13.16 9.51 13.50
C ASP A 120 -14.59 9.52 12.91
N GLU A 121 -14.97 8.51 12.11
CA GLU A 121 -16.35 8.28 11.64
C GLU A 121 -16.54 6.84 11.21
N ARG A 122 -17.72 6.28 11.49
CA ARG A 122 -18.19 5.01 10.96
C ARG A 122 -19.45 5.24 10.15
N ILE A 123 -19.48 4.71 8.93
CA ILE A 123 -20.64 4.71 8.04
C ILE A 123 -21.01 3.26 7.76
N ALA A 124 -22.28 2.90 7.91
CA ALA A 124 -22.75 1.55 7.66
C ALA A 124 -24.16 1.55 7.05
N ALA A 125 -24.37 0.68 6.08
CA ALA A 125 -25.67 0.49 5.45
C ALA A 125 -25.87 -0.97 5.03
N THR A 126 -27.14 -1.34 4.91
CA THR A 126 -27.56 -2.58 4.26
C THR A 126 -28.44 -2.19 3.10
N ASP A 127 -28.12 -2.68 1.90
CA ASP A 127 -28.95 -2.43 0.74
C ASP A 127 -30.25 -3.23 0.79
N GLY A 128 -31.38 -2.58 0.49
CA GLY A 128 -32.69 -3.20 0.59
C GLY A 128 -33.01 -4.17 -0.54
N ALA A 129 -32.36 -4.03 -1.71
CA ALA A 129 -32.60 -4.87 -2.88
C ALA A 129 -31.67 -6.09 -2.88
N THR A 130 -30.39 -5.89 -2.60
CA THR A 130 -29.37 -6.96 -2.62
C THR A 130 -29.21 -7.65 -1.26
N GLY A 131 -29.61 -7.00 -0.16
CA GLY A 131 -29.39 -7.50 1.20
C GLY A 131 -27.93 -7.43 1.66
N VAL A 132 -27.03 -6.90 0.84
CA VAL A 132 -25.60 -6.77 1.13
C VAL A 132 -25.40 -5.73 2.23
N TYR A 133 -24.61 -6.08 3.23
CA TYR A 133 -24.17 -5.17 4.27
C TYR A 133 -22.77 -4.65 3.98
N GLY A 134 -22.58 -3.35 4.17
CA GLY A 134 -21.29 -2.69 4.11
C GLY A 134 -21.09 -1.72 5.27
N ALA A 135 -19.86 -1.61 5.76
CA ALA A 135 -19.45 -0.58 6.69
C ALA A 135 -18.05 -0.08 6.36
N VAL A 136 -17.82 1.21 6.51
CA VAL A 136 -16.50 1.84 6.41
C VAL A 136 -16.19 2.61 7.68
N ASP A 137 -14.99 2.36 8.20
CA ASP A 137 -14.38 3.16 9.26
C ASP A 137 -13.35 4.09 8.65
N LEU A 138 -13.58 5.38 8.82
CA LEU A 138 -12.71 6.40 8.27
C LEU A 138 -11.76 6.87 9.36
N ARG A 139 -10.48 7.05 9.00
CA ARG A 139 -9.46 7.73 9.82
C ARG A 139 -8.74 8.76 8.97
N SER A 140 -8.73 10.01 9.41
CA SER A 140 -8.07 11.09 8.70
C SER A 140 -6.55 10.93 8.83
N LYS A 141 -5.83 11.15 7.72
CA LYS A 141 -4.37 11.06 7.65
C LYS A 141 -3.84 12.26 6.88
N GLY A 142 -2.57 12.60 7.11
CA GLY A 142 -1.93 13.71 6.37
C GLY A 142 -1.90 13.50 4.85
N TRP A 143 -1.97 12.25 4.40
CA TRP A 143 -1.98 11.87 2.98
C TRP A 143 -3.39 11.67 2.40
N GLY A 144 -4.46 11.79 3.19
CA GLY A 144 -5.83 11.49 2.76
C GLY A 144 -6.61 10.73 3.83
N THR A 145 -7.37 9.71 3.43
CA THR A 145 -8.24 8.95 4.34
C THR A 145 -7.91 7.47 4.33
N ALA A 146 -7.63 6.91 5.50
CA ALA A 146 -7.59 5.46 5.71
C ALA A 146 -9.02 4.95 5.91
N VAL A 147 -9.37 3.87 5.21
CA VAL A 147 -10.71 3.29 5.16
C VAL A 147 -10.62 1.82 5.54
N ALA A 148 -11.20 1.43 6.67
CA ALA A 148 -11.40 0.00 6.97
C ALA A 148 -12.80 -0.41 6.50
N LEU A 149 -12.86 -1.20 5.43
CA LEU A 149 -14.08 -1.73 4.83
C LEU A 149 -14.44 -3.07 5.47
N ARG A 150 -15.69 -3.22 5.89
CA ARG A 150 -16.29 -4.50 6.27
C ARG A 150 -17.51 -4.81 5.41
N MET A 151 -17.64 -6.07 4.98
CA MET A 151 -18.81 -6.52 4.24
C MET A 151 -19.30 -7.89 4.69
N ALA A 152 -20.62 -8.05 4.69
CA ALA A 152 -21.31 -9.29 4.99
C ALA A 152 -22.50 -9.47 4.03
N LYS A 153 -23.06 -10.69 3.99
CA LYS A 153 -24.16 -11.07 3.08
C LYS A 153 -23.84 -10.78 1.61
N LEU A 154 -22.57 -10.92 1.22
CA LEU A 154 -22.09 -10.67 -0.13
C LEU A 154 -21.91 -12.01 -0.88
N PRO A 155 -22.87 -12.42 -1.72
CA PRO A 155 -22.79 -13.67 -2.46
C PRO A 155 -21.71 -13.64 -3.54
N GLY A 156 -21.07 -14.77 -3.80
CA GLY A 156 -20.13 -14.95 -4.91
C GLY A 156 -20.58 -16.02 -5.91
N PRO A 157 -19.74 -16.35 -6.91
CA PRO A 157 -18.47 -15.69 -7.23
C PRO A 157 -18.68 -14.38 -8.02
N ARG A 158 -17.89 -13.35 -7.71
CA ARG A 158 -17.90 -12.06 -8.45
C ARG A 158 -16.64 -11.25 -8.14
N THR A 159 -16.34 -10.25 -8.97
CA THR A 159 -15.34 -9.21 -8.65
C THR A 159 -16.08 -7.94 -8.27
N CYS A 160 -15.68 -7.33 -7.16
CA CYS A 160 -16.26 -6.10 -6.64
C CYS A 160 -15.20 -5.01 -6.54
N ARG A 161 -15.66 -3.76 -6.50
CA ARG A 161 -14.83 -2.58 -6.29
C ARG A 161 -15.50 -1.61 -5.33
N LEU A 162 -14.67 -0.91 -4.56
CA LEU A 162 -15.06 0.20 -3.70
C LEU A 162 -14.70 1.50 -4.44
N VAL A 163 -15.68 2.39 -4.54
CA VAL A 163 -15.53 3.70 -5.15
C VAL A 163 -15.87 4.75 -4.10
N ALA A 164 -14.99 5.72 -3.89
CA ALA A 164 -15.31 6.94 -3.16
C ALA A 164 -15.88 7.95 -4.14
N VAL A 165 -17.07 8.49 -3.87
CA VAL A 165 -17.66 9.56 -4.66
C VAL A 165 -17.43 10.86 -3.91
N GLY A 166 -16.74 11.80 -4.55
CA GLY A 166 -16.49 13.13 -3.99
C GLY A 166 -17.79 13.92 -3.85
N ARG A 167 -17.79 14.94 -2.99
CA ARG A 167 -18.92 15.90 -2.90
C ARG A 167 -19.19 16.66 -4.20
N ASP A 168 -18.20 16.70 -5.09
CA ASP A 168 -18.30 17.23 -6.44
C ASP A 168 -18.88 16.22 -7.46
N GLY A 169 -19.22 15.01 -7.02
CA GLY A 169 -19.75 13.93 -7.84
C GLY A 169 -18.69 13.16 -8.63
N ARG A 170 -17.39 13.48 -8.52
CA ARG A 170 -16.34 12.71 -9.20
C ARG A 170 -16.14 11.37 -8.50
N GLU A 171 -15.97 10.32 -9.29
CA GLU A 171 -15.71 8.97 -8.81
C GLU A 171 -14.21 8.69 -8.69
N TYR A 172 -13.80 8.11 -7.56
CA TYR A 172 -12.42 7.71 -7.26
C TYR A 172 -12.39 6.23 -6.89
N PRO A 173 -11.88 5.35 -7.76
CA PRO A 173 -11.67 3.95 -7.42
C PRO A 173 -10.69 3.82 -6.25
N VAL A 174 -11.09 3.09 -5.21
CA VAL A 174 -10.27 2.89 -3.99
C VAL A 174 -9.57 1.54 -4.03
N THR A 175 -10.32 0.47 -4.29
CA THR A 175 -9.79 -0.90 -4.36
C THR A 175 -10.73 -1.81 -5.16
N SER A 176 -10.23 -2.97 -5.60
CA SER A 176 -11.02 -4.08 -6.12
C SER A 176 -10.61 -5.40 -5.48
N TRP A 177 -11.54 -6.34 -5.41
CA TRP A 177 -11.33 -7.66 -4.80
C TRP A 177 -12.20 -8.73 -5.44
N SER A 178 -11.82 -9.99 -5.27
CA SER A 178 -12.60 -11.16 -5.68
C SER A 178 -13.43 -11.69 -4.52
N VAL A 179 -14.67 -12.04 -4.80
CA VAL A 179 -15.57 -12.76 -3.90
C VAL A 179 -15.55 -14.24 -4.29
N PRO A 180 -15.14 -15.15 -3.38
CA PRO A 180 -15.10 -16.57 -3.69
C PRO A 180 -16.51 -17.14 -3.90
N PRO A 181 -16.67 -18.33 -4.51
CA PRO A 181 -17.99 -18.95 -4.71
C PRO A 181 -18.86 -19.05 -3.45
N GLY A 182 -18.25 -19.20 -2.27
CA GLY A 182 -18.95 -19.22 -0.98
C GLY A 182 -19.51 -17.87 -0.51
N GLY A 183 -19.05 -16.75 -1.09
CA GLY A 183 -19.39 -15.40 -0.64
C GLY A 183 -18.66 -14.97 0.63
N TYR A 184 -19.00 -13.77 1.12
CA TYR A 184 -18.59 -13.25 2.41
C TYR A 184 -19.82 -13.01 3.31
N GLY A 185 -19.81 -13.56 4.52
CA GLY A 185 -20.87 -13.39 5.52
C GLY A 185 -22.23 -13.94 5.06
N THR A 186 -22.21 -14.97 4.22
CA THR A 186 -23.39 -15.65 3.63
C THR A 186 -23.79 -16.93 4.37
N GLY A 187 -22.94 -17.43 5.27
CA GLY A 187 -23.07 -18.72 5.95
C GLY A 187 -23.57 -18.68 7.40
N THR A 188 -23.53 -19.86 8.04
CA THR A 188 -23.94 -20.14 9.43
C THR A 188 -23.04 -19.43 10.45
N PRO A 189 -23.54 -18.98 11.62
CA PRO A 189 -22.71 -18.32 12.64
C PRO A 189 -21.51 -19.17 13.07
N GLY A 190 -20.29 -18.62 13.02
CA GLY A 190 -19.07 -19.27 13.54
C GLY A 190 -17.88 -19.34 12.59
N THR A 191 -18.05 -19.01 11.31
CA THR A 191 -16.93 -18.90 10.36
C THR A 191 -16.41 -17.46 10.31
N GLN A 192 -15.10 -17.26 10.06
CA GLN A 192 -14.45 -15.97 9.85
C GLN A 192 -14.86 -15.31 8.50
N ASP A 193 -16.15 -15.28 8.18
CA ASP A 193 -16.63 -15.16 6.79
C ASP A 193 -16.89 -13.72 6.31
N GLU A 194 -16.78 -12.70 7.16
CA GLU A 194 -16.93 -11.32 6.70
C GLU A 194 -15.65 -10.84 6.00
N LEU A 195 -15.81 -10.04 4.96
CA LEU A 195 -14.69 -9.36 4.34
C LEU A 195 -14.27 -8.22 5.26
N ASP A 196 -13.01 -8.18 5.69
CA ASP A 196 -12.40 -7.03 6.36
C ASP A 196 -11.12 -6.63 5.61
N MET A 197 -11.04 -5.37 5.19
CA MET A 197 -9.90 -4.83 4.45
C MET A 197 -9.61 -3.40 4.88
N GLU A 198 -8.34 -3.10 5.14
CA GLU A 198 -7.87 -1.72 5.27
C GLU A 198 -7.32 -1.23 3.93
N VAL A 199 -7.89 -0.13 3.43
CA VAL A 199 -7.52 0.54 2.18
C VAL A 199 -7.36 2.04 2.42
N GLY A 200 -6.99 2.80 1.39
CA GLY A 200 -6.81 4.24 1.51
C GLY A 200 -7.18 4.98 0.23
N THR A 201 -7.59 6.23 0.39
CA THR A 201 -7.84 7.18 -0.72
C THR A 201 -7.09 8.48 -0.46
N ALA A 202 -6.67 9.16 -1.54
CA ALA A 202 -6.04 10.47 -1.47
C ALA A 202 -7.03 11.58 -1.07
N LEU A 203 -8.34 11.33 -1.19
CA LEU A 203 -9.36 12.27 -0.73
C LEU A 203 -9.28 12.47 0.79
N GLN A 204 -9.39 13.72 1.21
CA GLN A 204 -9.67 14.04 2.59
C GLN A 204 -11.10 13.62 2.94
N ARG A 205 -11.32 13.24 4.19
CA ARG A 205 -12.59 12.70 4.67
C ARG A 205 -13.76 13.63 4.33
N ASP A 206 -13.59 14.92 4.52
CA ASP A 206 -14.58 15.95 4.28
C ASP A 206 -14.87 16.17 2.78
N GLU A 207 -13.96 15.80 1.89
CA GLU A 207 -14.18 15.81 0.43
C GLU A 207 -15.02 14.63 -0.06
N ILE A 208 -15.07 13.54 0.71
CA ILE A 208 -15.86 12.35 0.38
C ILE A 208 -17.34 12.62 0.65
N GLY A 209 -18.18 12.45 -0.36
CA GLY A 209 -19.64 12.49 -0.25
C GLY A 209 -20.18 11.18 0.33
N HIS A 210 -19.93 10.08 -0.38
CA HIS A 210 -20.35 8.73 -0.02
C HIS A 210 -19.41 7.68 -0.63
N PHE A 211 -19.58 6.42 -0.24
CA PHE A 211 -18.93 5.30 -0.91
C PHE A 211 -19.95 4.43 -1.60
N GLU A 212 -19.53 3.78 -2.68
CA GLU A 212 -20.32 2.77 -3.36
C GLU A 212 -19.50 1.50 -3.52
N VAL A 213 -20.16 0.37 -3.26
CA VAL A 213 -19.66 -0.94 -3.67
C VAL A 213 -20.41 -1.36 -4.91
N ARG A 214 -19.67 -1.63 -5.98
CA ARG A 214 -20.20 -2.10 -7.25
C ARG A 214 -19.47 -3.36 -7.69
N THR A 215 -20.08 -4.16 -8.56
CA THR A 215 -19.34 -5.19 -9.29
C THR A 215 -18.41 -4.57 -10.32
N GLU A 216 -17.48 -5.36 -10.86
CA GLU A 216 -16.63 -4.93 -11.99
C GLU A 216 -17.46 -4.56 -13.23
N SER A 217 -18.63 -5.19 -13.42
CA SER A 217 -19.57 -4.86 -14.50
C SER A 217 -20.40 -3.59 -14.24
N GLY A 218 -20.24 -2.95 -13.08
CA GLY A 218 -20.94 -1.72 -12.72
C GLY A 218 -22.29 -1.91 -12.02
N GLU A 219 -22.69 -3.15 -11.71
CA GLU A 219 -23.89 -3.42 -10.91
C GLU A 219 -23.69 -2.87 -9.49
N HIS A 220 -24.64 -2.05 -9.04
CA HIS A 220 -24.60 -1.47 -7.71
C HIS A 220 -24.99 -2.50 -6.64
N LEU A 221 -24.20 -2.61 -5.56
CA LEU A 221 -24.46 -3.55 -4.46
C LEU A 221 -24.91 -2.86 -3.18
N VAL A 222 -24.21 -1.79 -2.76
CA VAL A 222 -24.59 -0.99 -1.58
C VAL A 222 -23.96 0.41 -1.65
N SER A 223 -24.75 1.43 -1.27
CA SER A 223 -24.29 2.79 -0.98
C SER A 223 -24.07 2.99 0.51
N LEU A 224 -22.93 3.61 0.86
CA LEU A 224 -22.55 3.96 2.22
C LEU A 224 -22.54 5.48 2.34
N ASP A 225 -23.73 6.02 2.60
CA ASP A 225 -23.95 7.44 2.81
C ASP A 225 -23.83 7.82 4.29
N ARG A 226 -23.30 9.01 4.56
CA ARG A 226 -23.44 9.60 5.89
C ARG A 226 -24.92 9.78 6.18
N ARG A 227 -25.45 9.06 7.18
CA ARG A 227 -26.78 9.40 7.69
C ARG A 227 -26.74 10.85 8.17
N ALA A 228 -27.60 11.70 7.62
CA ALA A 228 -27.83 13.01 8.19
C ALA A 228 -28.17 12.82 9.68
N SER A 229 -27.37 13.40 10.57
CA SER A 229 -27.82 13.59 11.94
C SER A 229 -29.14 14.37 11.87
N ALA A 230 -30.20 13.83 12.47
CA ALA A 230 -31.49 14.51 12.51
C ALA A 230 -31.29 15.94 13.05
N PRO A 231 -31.97 16.96 12.50
CA PRO A 231 -31.95 18.28 13.10
C PRO A 231 -32.52 18.20 14.52
N ASP A 232 -31.77 18.76 15.47
CA ASP A 232 -32.15 18.89 16.86
C ASP A 232 -33.54 19.53 16.97
N GLY A 233 -34.46 18.84 17.65
CA GLY A 233 -35.88 19.16 17.76
C GLY A 233 -36.15 20.32 18.72
N SER A 234 -35.44 21.44 18.59
CA SER A 234 -35.64 22.65 19.39
C SER A 234 -36.28 23.76 18.58
N ALA A 235 -37.60 23.66 18.34
CA ALA A 235 -38.48 24.81 18.13
C ALA A 235 -39.97 24.43 18.20
N LEU A 236 -40.45 24.03 19.38
CA LEU A 236 -41.86 24.22 19.72
C LEU A 236 -41.95 25.16 20.93
N ARG A 237 -42.05 26.47 20.67
CA ARG A 237 -42.61 27.43 21.63
C ARG A 237 -44.06 27.72 21.19
N PRO A 238 -45.07 27.47 22.04
CA PRO A 238 -46.43 27.88 21.74
C PRO A 238 -46.55 29.40 21.79
N ARG A 239 -47.21 29.99 20.78
CA ARG A 239 -47.65 31.39 20.78
C ARG A 239 -48.78 31.53 21.80
N THR A 240 -48.56 32.31 22.85
CA THR A 240 -49.64 32.78 23.72
C THR A 240 -50.42 33.85 22.97
N VAL A 241 -51.72 33.65 22.81
CA VAL A 241 -52.66 34.66 22.32
C VAL A 241 -53.10 35.49 23.54
N THR A 242 -53.05 36.81 23.41
CA THR A 242 -53.78 37.76 24.26
C THR A 242 -54.44 38.76 23.35
#